data_AF-A0A395J622-F1
#
_entry.id   AF-A0A395J622-F1
#
_cell.length_a   1.000
_cell.length_b   1.000
_cell.length_c   1.000
_cell.angle_alpha   90.00
_cell.angle_beta   90.00
_cell.angle_gamma   90.00
#
_symmetry.space_group_name_H-M   'P 1'
#
loop_
_entity.id
_entity.type
_entity.pdbx_description
1 polymer ?
#
loop_
_entity_poly.entity_id
_entity_poly.type
_entity_poly.pdbx_seq_one_letter_code
_entity_poly.pdbx_strand_id
1 'polypeptide(L)'
;MSHNAHLLAAAALLATIKLGTTPLDHERVDGEAFLITNGSPIPFWDMARAVWAAAGSTKGTEHVNFSCMTRYFNIDKARTRLGYVPLVSLDEGIKITVKHFEEERAREGEKKSQ
;
A
#
# COMPACT_ATOMS: atom_id res chain seq x y z
N MET A 1 4.87 -0.62 -5.07
CA MET A 1 3.94 0.36 -4.45
C MET A 1 4.55 1.75 -4.22
N SER A 2 5.84 1.92 -3.88
CA SER A 2 6.43 3.26 -3.60
C SER A 2 7.02 4.00 -4.82
N HIS A 3 7.44 3.30 -5.88
CA HIS A 3 8.17 3.91 -7.00
C HIS A 3 7.41 5.07 -7.68
N ASN A 4 6.09 4.94 -7.85
CA ASN A 4 5.28 6.00 -8.46
C ASN A 4 5.26 7.28 -7.59
N ALA A 5 5.18 7.16 -6.27
CA ALA A 5 5.20 8.31 -5.38
C ALA A 5 6.54 9.06 -5.44
N HIS A 6 7.66 8.34 -5.57
CA HIS A 6 8.98 8.97 -5.74
C HIS A 6 9.09 9.72 -7.07
N LEU A 7 8.56 9.16 -8.17
CA LEU A 7 8.52 9.83 -9.46
C LEU A 7 7.66 11.10 -9.43
N LEU A 8 6.50 11.05 -8.79
CA LEU A 8 5.62 12.21 -8.63
C LEU A 8 6.27 13.30 -7.77
N ALA A 9 6.94 12.93 -6.68
CA ALA A 9 7.71 13.88 -5.87
C ALA A 9 8.84 14.53 -6.67
N ALA A 10 9.60 13.74 -7.44
CA ALA A 10 10.65 14.26 -8.31
C ALA A 10 10.11 15.18 -9.41
N ALA A 11 8.98 14.83 -10.02
CA ALA A 11 8.32 15.65 -11.03
C ALA A 11 7.84 16.99 -10.45
N ALA A 12 7.24 16.98 -9.25
CA ALA A 12 6.78 18.18 -8.56
C ALA A 12 7.96 19.10 -8.18
N LEU A 13 9.08 18.53 -7.72
CA LEU A 13 10.32 19.27 -7.49
C LEU A 13 10.85 19.91 -8.78
N LEU A 14 10.88 19.16 -9.89
CA LEU A 14 11.33 19.68 -11.17
C LEU A 14 10.43 20.81 -11.69
N ALA A 15 9.11 20.70 -11.51
CA ALA A 15 8.16 21.75 -11.85
C ALA A 15 8.42 23.03 -11.06
N THR A 16 8.72 22.88 -9.76
CA THR A 16 9.08 23.99 -8.87
C THR A 16 10.36 24.70 -9.34
N ILE A 17 11.40 23.95 -9.74
CA ILE A 17 12.65 24.53 -10.24
C ILE A 17 12.44 25.29 -11.56
N LYS A 18 11.57 24.79 -12.44
CA LYS A 18 11.30 25.39 -13.76
C LYS A 18 10.59 26.74 -13.69
N LEU A 19 9.96 27.11 -12.57
CA LEU A 19 9.35 28.43 -12.39
C LEU A 19 10.37 29.57 -12.52
N GLY A 20 11.66 29.33 -12.23
CA GLY A 20 12.72 30.34 -12.36
C GLY A 20 12.60 31.54 -11.41
N THR A 21 11.54 31.59 -10.60
CA THR A 21 11.27 32.55 -9.54
C THR A 21 11.18 31.83 -8.21
N THR A 22 11.22 32.56 -7.09
CA THR A 22 10.92 31.97 -5.78
C THR A 22 9.50 31.39 -5.81
N PRO A 23 9.33 30.07 -5.63
CA PRO A 23 8.01 29.43 -5.65
C PRO A 23 7.17 29.90 -4.48
N LEU A 24 5.86 30.02 -4.68
CA LEU A 24 4.92 30.24 -3.59
C LEU A 24 4.84 29.00 -2.69
N ASP A 25 4.49 29.16 -1.42
CA ASP A 25 4.48 28.06 -0.45
C ASP A 25 3.61 26.87 -0.88
N HIS A 26 2.54 27.11 -1.63
CA HIS A 26 1.66 26.05 -2.14
C HIS A 26 2.17 25.36 -3.40
N GLU A 27 3.11 25.97 -4.12
CA GLU A 27 3.78 25.41 -5.30
C GLU A 27 4.99 24.55 -4.88
N ARG A 28 5.61 24.91 -3.76
CA ARG A 28 6.84 24.31 -3.26
C ARG A 28 6.62 22.94 -2.62
N VAL A 29 7.44 21.94 -2.96
CA VAL A 29 7.36 20.60 -2.35
C VAL A 29 8.64 20.12 -1.66
N ASP A 30 9.75 20.84 -1.77
CA ASP A 30 10.99 20.51 -1.05
C ASP A 30 10.82 20.62 0.48
N GLY A 31 11.50 19.73 1.19
CA GLY A 31 11.48 19.67 2.65
C GLY A 31 10.20 19.07 3.25
N GLU A 32 9.21 18.72 2.44
CA GLU A 32 7.96 18.16 2.95
C GLU A 32 7.95 16.64 3.06
N ALA A 33 7.38 16.15 4.16
CA ALA A 33 7.06 14.74 4.34
C ALA A 33 5.67 14.39 3.79
N PHE A 34 5.57 13.22 3.16
CA PHE A 34 4.33 12.67 2.60
C PHE A 34 4.11 11.24 3.11
N LEU A 35 2.88 10.93 3.52
CA LEU A 35 2.46 9.57 3.86
C LEU A 35 1.99 8.87 2.58
N ILE A 36 2.62 7.73 2.26
CA ILE A 36 2.35 6.96 1.03
C ILE A 36 1.81 5.58 1.42
N THR A 37 0.51 5.37 1.24
CA THR A 37 -0.18 4.09 1.52
C THR A 37 -1.37 3.91 0.54
N ASN A 38 -2.10 2.80 0.65
CA ASN A 38 -3.32 2.56 -0.12
C ASN A 38 -4.54 3.38 0.36
N GLY A 39 -4.43 4.16 1.44
CA GLY A 39 -5.50 5.02 1.94
C GLY A 39 -6.73 4.29 2.49
N SER A 40 -6.66 2.98 2.70
CA SER A 40 -7.76 2.16 3.20
C SER A 40 -7.51 1.76 4.66
N PRO A 41 -8.36 2.16 5.62
CA PRO A 41 -8.19 1.77 7.01
C PRO A 41 -8.50 0.28 7.19
N ILE A 42 -7.54 -0.47 7.71
CA ILE A 42 -7.75 -1.85 8.14
C ILE A 42 -6.89 -2.13 9.38
N PRO A 43 -7.44 -2.75 10.43
CA PRO A 43 -6.62 -3.30 11.50
C PRO A 43 -5.65 -4.34 10.96
N PHE A 44 -4.42 -4.36 11.47
CA PHE A 44 -3.37 -5.24 10.95
C PHE A 44 -3.81 -6.71 10.88
N TRP A 45 -4.51 -7.19 11.90
CA TRP A 45 -4.99 -8.57 11.95
C TRP A 45 -6.19 -8.85 11.05
N ASP A 46 -7.02 -7.85 10.73
CA ASP A 46 -8.11 -8.01 9.76
C ASP A 46 -7.56 -8.29 8.36
N MET A 47 -6.46 -7.64 7.98
CA MET A 47 -5.78 -7.93 6.72
C MET A 47 -5.29 -9.38 6.66
N ALA A 48 -4.64 -9.87 7.73
CA ALA A 48 -4.18 -11.26 7.80
C ALA A 48 -5.35 -12.25 7.73
N ARG A 49 -6.47 -11.96 8.41
CA ARG A 49 -7.70 -12.77 8.33
C ARG A 49 -8.28 -12.80 6.93
N ALA A 50 -8.36 -11.65 6.26
CA ALA A 50 -8.87 -11.57 4.89
C ALA A 50 -8.05 -12.42 3.91
N VAL A 51 -6.72 -12.42 4.05
CA VAL A 51 -5.83 -13.28 3.28
C VAL A 51 -6.07 -14.77 3.60
N TRP A 52 -6.17 -15.14 4.88
CA TRP A 52 -6.43 -16.53 5.27
C TRP A 52 -7.78 -17.07 4.80
N ALA A 53 -8.82 -16.24 4.90
CA ALA A 53 -10.16 -16.57 4.42
C ALA A 53 -10.16 -16.76 2.90
N ALA A 54 -9.52 -15.84 2.16
CA ALA A 54 -9.39 -15.93 0.72
C ALA A 54 -8.55 -17.14 0.26
N ALA A 55 -7.58 -17.59 1.08
CA ALA A 55 -6.81 -18.82 0.86
C ALA A 55 -7.55 -20.12 1.26
N GLY A 56 -8.85 -20.05 1.59
CA GLY A 56 -9.70 -21.21 1.86
C GLY A 56 -9.59 -21.79 3.27
N SER A 57 -9.07 -21.06 4.26
CA SER A 57 -9.02 -21.51 5.65
C SER A 57 -10.43 -21.59 6.26
N THR A 58 -10.79 -22.74 6.83
CA THR A 58 -12.05 -22.96 7.57
C THR A 58 -11.94 -22.66 9.07
N LYS A 59 -10.72 -22.35 9.56
CA LYS A 59 -10.52 -21.98 10.97
C LYS A 59 -11.14 -20.61 11.23
N GLY A 60 -11.95 -20.51 12.30
CA GLY A 60 -12.58 -19.26 12.72
C GLY A 60 -11.54 -18.21 13.12
N THR A 61 -11.94 -16.93 13.05
CA THR A 61 -11.10 -15.78 13.44
C THR A 61 -10.94 -15.64 14.95
N GLU A 62 -11.56 -16.55 15.70
CA GLU A 62 -11.70 -16.60 17.16
C GLU A 62 -10.37 -16.68 17.94
N HIS A 63 -9.28 -17.11 17.29
CA HIS A 63 -7.96 -17.21 17.90
C HIS A 63 -7.03 -16.01 17.62
N VAL A 64 -7.48 -15.03 16.82
CA VAL A 64 -6.68 -13.84 16.46
C VAL A 64 -7.30 -12.60 17.10
N ASN A 65 -7.35 -12.59 18.42
CA ASN A 65 -7.80 -11.43 19.19
C ASN A 65 -6.57 -10.73 19.81
N PHE A 66 -5.76 -10.13 18.95
CA PHE A 66 -4.62 -9.34 19.37
C PHE A 66 -4.95 -7.87 19.14
N SER A 67 -5.02 -7.11 20.23
CA SER A 67 -5.05 -5.64 20.20
C SER A 67 -3.89 -5.15 19.34
N CYS A 68 -4.16 -4.63 18.16
CA CYS A 68 -3.19 -3.90 17.35
C CYS A 68 -3.88 -2.74 16.66
N MET A 69 -3.23 -1.58 16.77
CA MET A 69 -3.68 -0.28 16.29
C MET A 69 -4.18 -0.34 14.85
N THR A 70 -5.30 0.35 14.58
CA THR A 70 -5.66 0.77 13.22
C THR A 70 -4.51 1.61 12.67
N ARG A 71 -3.69 1.05 11.77
CA ARG A 71 -2.59 1.79 11.12
C ARG A 71 -3.14 2.49 9.88
N TYR A 72 -4.03 3.43 10.11
CA TYR A 72 -4.52 4.32 9.07
C TYR A 72 -3.65 5.58 9.02
N PHE A 73 -3.20 5.94 7.84
CA PHE A 73 -2.44 7.15 7.59
C PHE A 73 -3.22 8.02 6.60
N ASN A 74 -3.40 9.30 6.94
CA ASN A 74 -4.03 10.25 6.03
C ASN A 74 -3.07 10.53 4.85
N ILE A 75 -3.54 10.26 3.63
CA ILE A 75 -2.77 10.46 2.38
C ILE A 75 -3.26 11.65 1.56
N ASP A 76 -4.16 12.47 2.09
CA ASP A 76 -4.76 13.60 1.37
C ASP A 76 -3.71 14.60 0.94
N LYS A 77 -2.68 14.80 1.75
CA LYS A 77 -1.52 15.62 1.37
C LYS A 77 -0.82 15.09 0.12
N ALA A 78 -0.58 13.78 0.03
CA ALA A 78 0.04 13.17 -1.14
C ALA A 78 -0.88 13.23 -2.37
N ARG A 79 -2.18 13.02 -2.19
CA ARG A 79 -3.19 13.16 -3.25
C ARG A 79 -3.23 14.58 -3.82
N THR A 80 -3.40 15.56 -2.95
CA THR A 80 -3.60 16.96 -3.35
C THR A 80 -2.33 17.57 -3.91
N ARG A 81 -1.16 17.32 -3.31
CA ARG A 81 0.08 18.01 -3.69
C ARG A 81 0.91 17.28 -4.74
N LEU A 82 0.83 15.95 -4.79
CA LEU A 82 1.60 15.14 -5.74
C LEU A 82 0.73 14.49 -6.82
N GLY A 83 -0.60 14.60 -6.73
CA GLY A 83 -1.52 13.82 -7.58
C GLY A 83 -1.45 12.32 -7.30
N TYR A 84 -0.98 11.90 -6.11
CA TYR A 84 -0.76 10.49 -5.81
C TYR A 84 -2.06 9.70 -5.79
N VAL A 85 -2.11 8.61 -6.55
CA VAL A 85 -3.18 7.61 -6.52
C VAL A 85 -2.55 6.24 -6.25
N PRO A 86 -3.07 5.45 -5.27
CA PRO A 86 -2.63 4.09 -5.07
C PRO A 86 -2.82 3.25 -6.33
N LEU A 87 -1.78 2.55 -6.76
CA LEU A 87 -1.83 1.73 -7.97
C LEU A 87 -2.66 0.46 -7.80
N VAL A 88 -2.70 -0.07 -6.57
CA VAL A 88 -3.34 -1.33 -6.23
C VAL A 88 -4.24 -1.08 -5.03
N SER A 89 -5.50 -1.48 -5.12
CA SER A 89 -6.44 -1.38 -4.00
C SER A 89 -6.14 -2.42 -2.93
N LEU A 90 -6.73 -2.29 -1.74
CA LEU A 90 -6.56 -3.30 -0.70
C LEU A 90 -7.08 -4.68 -1.14
N ASP A 91 -8.27 -4.74 -1.74
CA ASP A 91 -8.87 -5.99 -2.20
C ASP A 91 -8.07 -6.67 -3.31
N GLU A 92 -7.57 -5.88 -4.26
CA GLU A 92 -6.70 -6.38 -5.31
C GLU A 92 -5.39 -6.92 -4.72
N GLY A 93 -4.80 -6.18 -3.77
CA GLY A 93 -3.61 -6.61 -3.04
C GLY A 93 -3.82 -7.96 -2.35
N ILE A 94 -4.95 -8.14 -1.65
CA ILE A 94 -5.31 -9.41 -1.00
C ILE A 94 -5.37 -10.55 -2.03
N LYS A 95 -6.04 -10.35 -3.16
CA LYS A 95 -6.16 -11.37 -4.22
C LYS A 95 -4.81 -11.76 -4.80
N ILE A 96 -3.94 -10.78 -5.08
CA ILE A 96 -2.58 -11.01 -5.59
C ILE A 96 -1.79 -11.84 -4.58
N THR A 97 -1.86 -11.48 -3.30
CA THR A 97 -1.17 -12.21 -2.22
C THR A 97 -1.67 -13.66 -2.11
N VAL A 98 -2.98 -13.88 -2.10
CA VAL A 98 -3.57 -15.23 -2.02
C VAL A 98 -3.12 -16.10 -3.18
N LYS A 99 -3.22 -15.58 -4.41
CA LYS A 99 -2.79 -16.27 -5.62
C LYS A 99 -1.33 -16.71 -5.52
N HIS A 100 -0.45 -15.82 -5.06
CA HIS A 100 0.97 -16.15 -4.89
C HIS A 100 1.18 -17.31 -3.90
N PHE A 101 0.46 -17.33 -2.78
CA PHE A 101 0.55 -18.43 -1.81
C PHE A 101 0.01 -19.76 -2.37
N GLU A 102 -1.05 -19.74 -3.17
CA GLU A 102 -1.57 -20.94 -3.84
C GLU A 102 -0.52 -21.51 -4.82
N GLU A 103 0.13 -20.65 -5.60
CA GLU A 103 1.20 -21.02 -6.54
C GLU A 103 2.46 -21.57 -5.84
N GLU A 104 2.84 -21.03 -4.68
CA GLU A 104 3.94 -21.57 -3.86
C GLU A 104 3.59 -22.95 -3.31
N ARG A 105 2.37 -23.13 -2.79
CA ARG A 105 1.89 -24.42 -2.27
C ARG A 105 1.85 -25.51 -3.33
N ALA A 106 1.42 -25.18 -4.56
CA ALA A 106 1.43 -26.10 -5.68
C ALA A 106 2.87 -26.58 -6.00
N ARG A 107 3.82 -25.64 -6.10
CA ARG A 107 5.24 -25.95 -6.35
C ARG A 107 5.89 -26.77 -5.23
N GLU A 108 5.55 -26.53 -3.97
CA GLU A 108 6.02 -27.36 -2.85
C GLU A 108 5.43 -28.77 -2.88
N GLY A 109 4.17 -28.92 -3.31
CA GLY A 109 3.54 -30.22 -3.51
C GLY A 109 4.21 -31.04 -4.60
N GLU A 110 4.57 -30.41 -5.72
CA GLU A 110 5.31 -31.04 -6.82
C GLU A 110 6.70 -31.51 -6.37
N LYS A 111 7.43 -30.69 -5.61
CA LYS A 111 8.76 -31.04 -5.06
C LYS A 111 8.73 -32.20 -4.06
N LYS A 112 7.63 -32.40 -3.35
CA LYS A 112 7.46 -33.53 -2.40
C LYS A 112 7.03 -34.82 -3.09
N SER A 113 6.59 -34.74 -4.35
CA SER A 113 6.18 -35.89 -5.16
C SER A 113 7.31 -36.44 -6.06
N GLN A 114 8.45 -35.76 -6.11
CA GLN A 114 9.66 -36.15 -6.85
C GLN A 114 10.74 -36.62 -5.88
#